data_AF-A0A924ATJ8-F1
#
_entry.id   AF-A0A924ATJ8-F1
#
_cell.length_a   1.000
_cell.length_b   1.000
_cell.length_c   1.000
_cell.angle_alpha   90.00
_cell.angle_beta   90.00
_cell.angle_gamma   90.00
#
_symmetry.space_group_name_H-M   'P 1'
#
loop_
_entity.id
_entity.type
_entity.pdbx_description
1 polymer ?
#
loop_
_entity_poly.entity_id
_entity_poly.type
_entity_poly.pdbx_seq_one_letter_code
_entity_poly.pdbx_strand_id
1 'polypeptide(L)'
;MAQPDDYLYDDLFDIIQKDKTLTDKKQLLEAMFMINDESIAENKKTQAYERLMQYLANMPKWDDELVNYMGTRFARSKTKK
;
A
#
# COMPACT_ATOMS: atom_id res chain seq x y z
N MET A 1 -21.68 1.02 -4.60
CA MET A 1 -20.77 2.18 -4.71
C MET A 1 -19.41 1.66 -4.30
N ALA A 2 -18.44 1.60 -5.22
CA ALA A 2 -17.05 1.29 -4.84
C ALA A 2 -16.61 2.39 -3.87
N GLN A 3 -15.96 2.01 -2.77
CA GLN A 3 -15.51 3.02 -1.82
C GLN A 3 -14.42 3.86 -2.50
N PRO A 4 -14.28 5.15 -2.21
CA PRO A 4 -13.15 5.95 -2.71
C PRO A 4 -11.79 5.29 -2.40
N ASP A 5 -11.76 4.46 -1.36
CA ASP A 5 -10.66 3.61 -0.96
C ASP A 5 -10.25 2.56 -2.03
N ASP A 6 -11.14 2.09 -2.91
CA ASP A 6 -10.81 1.09 -3.93
C ASP A 6 -10.05 1.69 -5.12
N TYR A 7 -10.39 2.93 -5.51
CA TYR A 7 -9.75 3.63 -6.63
C TYR A 7 -8.28 3.98 -6.34
N LEU A 8 -7.99 4.44 -5.12
CA LEU A 8 -6.61 4.77 -4.72
C LEU A 8 -5.72 3.52 -4.63
N TYR A 9 -6.30 2.36 -4.29
CA TYR A 9 -5.56 1.11 -4.26
C TYR A 9 -5.24 0.61 -5.68
N ASP A 10 -6.21 0.70 -6.60
CA ASP A 10 -5.98 0.35 -8.00
C ASP A 10 -4.97 1.30 -8.66
N ASP A 11 -5.04 2.61 -8.40
CA ASP A 11 -4.08 3.58 -8.89
C ASP A 11 -2.66 3.28 -8.38
N LEU A 12 -2.51 2.97 -7.09
CA LEU A 12 -1.23 2.56 -6.50
C LEU A 12 -0.65 1.33 -7.21
N PHE A 13 -1.50 0.33 -7.46
CA PHE A 13 -1.13 -0.90 -8.15
C PHE A 13 -0.65 -0.60 -9.58
N ASP A 14 -1.40 0.22 -10.30
CA ASP A 14 -1.11 0.57 -11.68
C ASP A 14 0.17 1.40 -11.81
N ILE A 15 0.44 2.29 -10.86
CA ILE A 15 1.68 3.08 -10.81
C ILE A 15 2.88 2.17 -10.55
N ILE A 16 2.83 1.33 -9.51
CA ILE A 16 3.90 0.34 -9.23
C ILE A 16 4.07 -0.59 -10.43
N GLN A 17 2.98 -0.94 -11.11
CA GLN A 17 3.04 -1.77 -12.31
C GLN A 17 3.67 -1.05 -13.51
N LYS A 18 3.40 0.23 -13.71
CA LYS A 18 3.92 1.00 -14.86
C LYS A 18 5.33 1.54 -14.62
N ASP A 19 5.76 1.65 -13.38
CA ASP A 19 7.10 2.13 -13.04
C ASP A 19 8.17 1.09 -13.38
N LYS A 20 8.96 1.40 -14.41
CA LYS A 20 10.05 0.56 -14.93
C LYS A 20 11.37 0.79 -14.18
N THR A 21 11.44 1.82 -13.34
CA THR A 21 12.64 2.16 -12.56
C THR A 21 12.68 1.43 -11.22
N LEU A 22 11.57 0.78 -10.83
CA LEU A 22 11.56 -0.09 -9.67
C LEU A 22 12.21 -1.43 -9.92
N THR A 23 13.28 -1.65 -9.17
CA THR A 23 13.88 -2.97 -8.97
C THR A 23 13.02 -3.85 -8.05
N ASP A 24 12.37 -3.25 -7.04
CA ASP A 24 11.60 -3.99 -6.01
C ASP A 24 10.10 -4.08 -6.27
N LYS A 25 9.68 -3.81 -7.51
CA LYS A 25 8.27 -3.81 -7.93
C LYS A 25 7.51 -5.05 -7.47
N LYS A 26 8.10 -6.23 -7.65
CA LYS A 26 7.47 -7.50 -7.26
C LYS A 26 7.15 -7.53 -5.76
N GLN A 27 8.09 -7.08 -4.93
CA GLN A 27 7.93 -7.07 -3.48
C GLN A 27 6.83 -6.11 -3.02
N LEU A 28 6.68 -4.96 -3.70
CA LEU A 28 5.62 -4.01 -3.40
C LEU A 28 4.25 -4.54 -3.81
N LEU A 29 4.13 -5.15 -4.98
CA LEU A 29 2.87 -5.79 -5.40
C LEU A 29 2.48 -6.91 -4.43
N GLU A 30 3.44 -7.75 -4.02
CA GLU A 30 3.21 -8.77 -2.99
C GLU A 30 2.75 -8.14 -1.66
N ALA A 31 3.35 -7.02 -1.24
CA ALA A 31 2.93 -6.29 -0.05
C ALA A 31 1.48 -5.81 -0.16
N MET A 32 1.06 -5.30 -1.33
CA MET A 32 -0.33 -4.88 -1.58
C MET A 32 -1.31 -6.05 -1.43
N PHE A 33 -1.01 -7.23 -1.98
CA PHE A 33 -1.86 -8.40 -1.78
C PHE A 33 -1.88 -8.87 -0.33
N MET A 34 -0.73 -8.89 0.35
CA MET A 34 -0.61 -9.35 1.74
C MET A 34 -1.45 -8.52 2.72
N ILE A 35 -1.54 -7.20 2.54
CA ILE A 35 -2.33 -6.35 3.46
C ILE A 35 -3.83 -6.65 3.41
N ASN A 36 -4.31 -7.20 2.29
CA ASN A 36 -5.71 -7.57 2.08
C ASN A 36 -6.03 -9.03 2.43
N ASP A 37 -5.02 -9.88 2.53
CA ASP A 37 -5.20 -11.29 2.83
C ASP A 37 -5.48 -11.51 4.32
N GLU A 38 -6.70 -11.91 4.67
CA GLU A 38 -7.14 -12.15 6.06
C GLU A 38 -6.40 -13.30 6.75
N SER A 39 -5.77 -14.22 5.99
CA SER A 39 -4.99 -15.33 6.53
C SER A 39 -3.58 -14.94 6.98
N ILE A 40 -3.10 -13.77 6.54
CA ILE A 40 -1.76 -13.27 6.87
C ILE A 40 -1.74 -12.65 8.27
N ALA A 41 -0.74 -13.05 9.07
CA ALA A 41 -0.50 -12.51 10.39
C ALA A 41 -0.33 -10.97 10.38
N GLU A 42 -0.91 -10.29 11.37
CA GLU A 42 -0.89 -8.82 11.51
C GLU A 42 0.52 -8.22 11.44
N ASN A 43 1.53 -8.92 11.99
CA ASN A 43 2.93 -8.50 11.92
C ASN A 43 3.46 -8.45 10.47
N LYS A 44 3.09 -9.43 9.64
CA LYS A 44 3.47 -9.45 8.22
C LYS A 44 2.74 -8.37 7.43
N LYS A 45 1.46 -8.12 7.75
CA LYS A 45 0.71 -6.99 7.18
C LYS A 45 1.37 -5.66 7.53
N THR A 46 1.81 -5.51 8.78
CA THR A 46 2.52 -4.31 9.24
C THR A 46 3.79 -4.06 8.43
N GLN A 47 4.62 -5.09 8.25
CA GLN A 47 5.83 -4.98 7.42
C GLN A 47 5.51 -4.63 5.95
N ALA A 48 4.42 -5.18 5.40
CA ALA A 48 3.96 -4.85 4.06
C ALA A 48 3.51 -3.38 3.94
N TYR A 49 2.74 -2.88 4.92
CA TYR A 49 2.37 -1.46 5.00
C TYR A 49 3.60 -0.55 5.10
N GLU A 50 4.56 -0.88 5.96
CA GLU A 50 5.79 -0.09 6.14
C GLU A 50 6.60 0.00 4.85
N ARG A 51 6.74 -1.11 4.11
CA ARG A 51 7.41 -1.13 2.80
C ARG A 51 6.72 -0.22 1.79
N LEU A 52 5.39 -0.29 1.70
CA LEU A 52 4.62 0.56 0.79
C LEU A 52 4.75 2.03 1.17
N MET A 53 4.69 2.38 2.46
CA MET A 53 4.88 3.76 2.91
C MET A 53 6.30 4.28 2.67
N GLN A 54 7.33 3.48 2.91
CA GLN A 54 8.72 3.86 2.63
C GLN A 54 8.94 4.14 1.15
N TYR A 55 8.35 3.31 0.29
CA TYR A 55 8.39 3.52 -1.14
C TYR A 55 7.69 4.82 -1.56
N LEU A 56 6.47 5.05 -1.05
CA LEU A 56 5.71 6.27 -1.32
C LEU A 56 6.45 7.52 -0.83
N ALA A 57 7.05 7.47 0.36
CA ALA A 57 7.82 8.58 0.94
C ALA A 57 9.08 8.93 0.16
N ASN A 58 9.68 7.96 -0.54
CA ASN A 58 10.91 8.16 -1.32
C ASN A 58 10.65 8.69 -2.74
N MET A 59 9.41 8.85 -3.16
CA MET A 59 9.11 9.33 -4.49
C MET A 59 8.54 10.75 -4.49
N PRO A 60 9.15 11.68 -5.26
CA PRO A 60 8.81 13.10 -5.23
C PRO A 60 7.52 13.48 -5.97
N LYS A 61 6.72 12.50 -6.43
CA LYS A 61 5.56 12.70 -7.32
C LYS A 61 4.22 12.18 -6.78
N TRP A 62 4.17 11.59 -5.60
CA TRP A 62 2.91 11.05 -5.09
C TRP A 62 2.08 12.17 -4.47
N ASP A 63 0.81 12.19 -4.84
CA ASP A 63 -0.21 12.96 -4.14
C ASP A 63 -0.22 12.55 -2.67
N ASP A 64 -0.14 13.53 -1.76
CA ASP A 64 -0.28 13.34 -0.31
C ASP A 64 -1.51 12.49 0.04
N GLU A 65 -2.49 12.45 -0.85
CA GLU A 65 -3.69 11.62 -0.78
C GLU A 65 -3.39 10.11 -0.73
N LEU A 66 -2.45 9.59 -1.53
CA LEU A 66 -2.08 8.17 -1.54
C LEU A 66 -1.31 7.76 -0.27
N VAL A 67 -0.43 8.65 0.20
CA VAL A 67 0.29 8.48 1.47
C VAL A 67 -0.70 8.49 2.63
N ASN A 68 -1.62 9.46 2.66
CA ASN A 68 -2.67 9.55 3.68
C ASN A 68 -3.63 8.37 3.64
N TYR A 69 -3.99 7.90 2.46
CA TYR A 69 -4.84 6.72 2.28
C TYR A 69 -4.17 5.47 2.88
N MET A 70 -2.94 5.18 2.48
CA MET A 70 -2.18 4.03 3.00
C MET A 70 -1.91 4.15 4.50
N GLY A 71 -1.62 5.37 4.99
CA GLY A 71 -1.48 5.68 6.41
C GLY A 71 -2.76 5.43 7.21
N THR A 72 -3.91 5.86 6.68
CA THR A 72 -5.23 5.66 7.30
C THR A 72 -5.61 4.18 7.33
N ARG A 73 -5.37 3.45 6.23
CA ARG A 73 -5.64 2.01 6.14
C ARG A 73 -4.77 1.22 7.12
N PHE A 74 -3.49 1.60 7.26
CA PHE A 74 -2.60 1.04 8.25
C PHE A 74 -3.04 1.33 9.69
N ALA A 75 -3.39 2.59 10.00
CA ALA A 75 -3.88 2.96 11.32
C ALA A 75 -5.14 2.16 11.71
N ARG A 76 -6.09 2.02 10.79
CA ARG A 76 -7.30 1.18 10.95
C ARG A 76 -6.95 -0.29 11.20
N SER A 77 -5.93 -0.81 10.51
CA SER A 77 -5.49 -2.21 10.70
C SER A 77 -4.99 -2.47 12.13
N LYS A 78 -4.37 -1.48 12.78
CA LYS A 78 -3.90 -1.56 14.17
C LYS A 78 -4.99 -1.33 15.23
N THR A 79 -6.13 -0.75 14.88
CA THR A 79 -7.19 -0.40 15.85
C THR A 79 -8.23 -1.50 16.06
N LYS A 80 -8.21 -2.60 15.31
CA LYS A 80 -9.13 -3.74 15.49
C LYS A 80 -8.75 -4.65 16.67
N LYS A 81 -8.32 -4.06 17.80
CA LYS A 81 -7.89 -4.78 19.00
C LYS A 81 -9.00 -4.86 20.05
#